data_AF-A0A7V9CK80-F1
#
_entry.id   AF-A0A7V9CK80-F1
#
_cell.length_a   1.000
_cell.length_b   1.000
_cell.length_c   1.000
_cell.angle_alpha   90.00
_cell.angle_beta   90.00
_cell.angle_gamma   90.00
#
_symmetry.space_group_name_H-M   'P 1'
#
loop_
_entity.id
_entity.type
_entity.pdbx_description
1 polymer ?
#
loop_
_entity_poly.entity_id
_entity_poly.type
_entity_poly.pdbx_seq_one_letter_code
_entity_poly.pdbx_strand_id
1 'polypeptide(L)'
;MLVTDLAAHGVVHPIYVAAGLAWEDQERAVLTQALAALADQSRLAPLHVLDASVRDIYAPAHWSLTGTPPAYDTPDEDVYLVGRNVVLISKASVYCALHQLPRLCLGPLAGNPFPDATPEFFAAIGAALSLGLAHRLTVEAPYRTWTKADVIRRGQAIGAPMALTLSCMNPVGATHCGACSKCRERHEAFIEAVGEDSTTYARHA
;
A
#
# COMPACT_ATOMS: atom_id res chain seq x y z
N MET A 1 -3.22 -8.85 -0.82
CA MET A 1 -3.34 -9.57 0.46
C MET A 1 -4.37 -8.95 1.40
N LEU A 2 -4.24 -7.70 1.88
CA LEU A 2 -5.21 -7.11 2.83
C LEU A 2 -6.67 -7.23 2.36
N VAL A 3 -6.90 -6.94 1.08
CA VAL A 3 -8.23 -7.10 0.44
C VAL A 3 -8.75 -8.53 0.58
N THR A 4 -7.93 -9.53 0.24
CA THR A 4 -8.26 -10.96 0.35
C THR A 4 -8.60 -11.35 1.79
N ASP A 5 -7.81 -10.86 2.76
CA ASP A 5 -7.98 -11.16 4.18
C ASP A 5 -9.28 -10.54 4.74
N LEU A 6 -9.57 -9.29 4.38
CA LEU A 6 -10.80 -8.60 4.80
C LEU A 6 -12.05 -9.17 4.12
N ALA A 7 -11.95 -9.61 2.86
CA ALA A 7 -13.07 -10.18 2.10
C ALA A 7 -13.62 -11.46 2.75
N ALA A 8 -12.78 -12.20 3.49
CA ALA A 8 -13.23 -13.34 4.29
C ALA A 8 -14.30 -12.96 5.34
N HIS A 9 -14.33 -11.70 5.77
CA HIS A 9 -15.16 -11.23 6.88
C HIS A 9 -16.22 -10.18 6.50
N GLY A 10 -16.22 -9.67 5.28
CA GLY A 10 -17.23 -8.70 4.84
C GLY A 10 -17.01 -8.20 3.41
N VAL A 11 -17.89 -7.30 2.96
CA VAL A 11 -17.73 -6.61 1.68
C VAL A 11 -16.58 -5.60 1.79
N VAL A 12 -15.67 -5.63 0.82
CA VAL A 12 -14.49 -4.77 0.77
C VAL A 12 -14.62 -3.79 -0.38
N HIS A 13 -14.39 -2.51 -0.09
CA HIS A 13 -14.27 -1.46 -1.08
C HIS A 13 -12.78 -1.16 -1.29
N PRO A 14 -12.15 -1.71 -2.35
CA PRO A 14 -10.77 -1.38 -2.66
C PRO A 14 -10.67 0.08 -3.13
N ILE A 15 -9.82 0.85 -2.45
CA ILE A 15 -9.59 2.26 -2.74
C ILE A 15 -8.12 2.43 -3.08
N TYR A 16 -7.84 3.00 -4.25
CA TYR A 16 -6.54 3.49 -4.64
C TYR A 16 -6.55 5.03 -4.57
N VAL A 17 -5.59 5.62 -3.89
CA VAL A 17 -5.45 7.08 -3.83
C VAL A 17 -4.21 7.47 -4.62
N ALA A 18 -4.41 8.13 -5.75
CA ALA A 18 -3.36 8.67 -6.61
C ALA A 18 -2.79 9.94 -5.97
N ALA A 19 -1.51 9.91 -5.60
CA ALA A 19 -0.77 11.04 -5.04
C ALA A 19 0.10 11.73 -6.12
N GLY A 20 0.16 11.19 -7.33
CA GLY A 20 0.98 11.70 -8.43
C GLY A 20 2.41 11.18 -8.39
N LEU A 21 2.65 10.01 -7.80
CA LEU A 21 3.97 9.37 -7.80
C LEU A 21 4.32 8.80 -9.18
N ALA A 22 5.61 8.66 -9.47
CA ALA A 22 6.10 8.33 -10.81
C ALA A 22 5.72 6.91 -11.29
N TRP A 23 5.45 5.99 -10.37
CA TRP A 23 5.17 4.57 -10.67
C TRP A 23 3.68 4.20 -10.60
N GLU A 24 2.78 5.17 -10.39
CA GLU A 24 1.36 4.90 -10.13
C GLU A 24 0.66 4.24 -11.32
N ASP A 25 1.03 4.57 -12.55
CA ASP A 25 0.42 3.95 -13.74
C ASP A 25 0.68 2.43 -13.76
N GLN A 26 1.91 2.02 -13.45
CA GLN A 26 2.30 0.62 -13.37
C GLN A 26 1.69 -0.05 -12.14
N GLU A 27 1.67 0.64 -11.00
CA GLU A 27 1.06 0.14 -9.76
C GLU A 27 -0.43 -0.12 -9.94
N ARG A 28 -1.17 0.80 -10.57
CA ARG A 28 -2.60 0.62 -10.85
C ARG A 28 -2.84 -0.52 -11.82
N ALA A 29 -2.04 -0.64 -12.88
CA ALA A 29 -2.16 -1.75 -13.82
C ALA A 29 -1.99 -3.12 -13.14
N VAL A 30 -0.96 -3.27 -12.29
CA VAL A 30 -0.74 -4.49 -11.51
C VAL A 30 -1.85 -4.71 -10.50
N LEU A 31 -2.33 -3.66 -9.81
CA LEU A 31 -3.44 -3.76 -8.87
C LEU A 31 -4.72 -4.26 -9.54
N THR A 32 -5.08 -3.73 -10.71
CA THR A 32 -6.25 -4.18 -11.46
C THR A 32 -6.15 -5.67 -11.80
N GLN A 33 -4.98 -6.13 -12.26
CA GLN A 33 -4.74 -7.54 -12.54
C GLN A 33 -4.84 -8.40 -11.27
N ALA A 34 -4.25 -7.93 -10.16
CA ALA A 34 -4.27 -8.63 -8.88
C ALA A 34 -5.69 -8.81 -8.33
N LEU A 35 -6.52 -7.77 -8.41
CA LEU A 35 -7.92 -7.84 -7.98
C LEU A 35 -8.74 -8.80 -8.86
N ALA A 36 -8.53 -8.75 -10.18
CA ALA A 36 -9.18 -9.66 -11.11
C ALA A 36 -8.75 -11.13 -10.94
N ALA A 37 -7.57 -11.37 -10.38
CA ALA A 37 -7.03 -12.70 -10.10
C ALA A 37 -7.44 -13.27 -8.73
N LEU A 38 -8.22 -12.53 -7.92
CA LEU A 38 -8.73 -13.06 -6.66
C LEU A 38 -9.70 -14.22 -6.92
N ALA A 39 -9.52 -15.31 -6.19
CA ALA A 39 -10.32 -16.53 -6.32
C ALA A 39 -11.81 -16.31 -6.02
N ASP A 40 -12.11 -15.44 -5.05
CA ASP A 40 -13.47 -15.02 -4.72
C ASP A 40 -13.56 -13.48 -4.79
N GLN A 41 -14.43 -13.00 -5.68
CA GLN A 41 -14.72 -11.58 -5.89
C GLN A 41 -16.14 -11.21 -5.48
N SER A 42 -16.93 -12.16 -4.93
CA SER A 42 -18.34 -11.94 -4.55
C SER A 42 -18.53 -10.85 -3.50
N ARG A 43 -17.49 -10.59 -2.72
CA ARG A 43 -17.45 -9.56 -1.66
C ARG A 43 -16.57 -8.36 -2.02
N LEU A 44 -16.17 -8.24 -3.28
CA LEU A 44 -15.34 -7.13 -3.74
C LEU A 44 -16.20 -6.11 -4.48
N ALA A 45 -16.30 -4.90 -3.94
CA ALA A 45 -16.85 -3.77 -4.69
C ALA A 45 -15.85 -3.32 -5.78
N PRO A 46 -16.29 -2.54 -6.79
CA PRO A 46 -15.38 -2.01 -7.80
C PRO A 46 -14.20 -1.23 -7.21
N LEU A 47 -13.06 -1.26 -7.89
CA LEU A 47 -11.91 -0.42 -7.53
C LEU A 47 -12.27 1.06 -7.71
N HIS A 48 -12.13 1.82 -6.63
CA HIS A 48 -12.28 3.27 -6.65
C HIS A 48 -10.93 3.95 -6.67
N VAL A 49 -10.72 4.82 -7.66
CA VAL A 49 -9.51 5.63 -7.79
C VAL A 49 -9.85 7.06 -7.35
N LEU A 50 -9.18 7.53 -6.30
CA LEU A 50 -9.34 8.87 -5.75
C LEU A 50 -8.09 9.68 -6.09
N ASP A 51 -8.27 10.90 -6.60
CA ASP A 51 -7.15 11.82 -6.78
C ASP A 51 -6.90 12.63 -5.49
N ALA A 52 -5.66 12.64 -5.04
CA ALA A 52 -5.16 13.46 -3.94
C ALA A 52 -3.70 13.81 -4.21
N SER A 53 -3.45 14.40 -5.39
CA SER A 53 -2.10 14.74 -5.82
C SER A 53 -1.41 15.65 -4.81
N VAL A 54 -0.11 15.40 -4.60
CA VAL A 54 0.76 16.25 -3.75
C VAL A 54 1.76 17.05 -4.59
N ARG A 55 1.61 17.08 -5.92
CA ARG A 55 2.54 17.73 -6.85
C ARG A 55 2.66 19.25 -6.65
N ASP A 56 1.66 19.85 -6.02
CA ASP A 56 1.60 21.27 -5.65
C ASP A 56 2.40 21.59 -4.38
N ILE A 57 2.64 20.59 -3.51
CA ILE A 57 3.31 20.75 -2.22
C ILE A 57 4.72 20.17 -2.24
N TYR A 58 4.91 19.01 -2.88
CA TYR A 58 6.21 18.36 -2.97
C TYR A 58 7.10 19.10 -3.96
N ALA A 59 8.40 19.18 -3.66
CA ALA A 59 9.36 19.78 -4.57
C ALA A 59 9.28 19.07 -5.94
N PRO A 60 9.25 19.79 -7.08
CA PRO A 60 9.13 19.17 -8.40
C PRO A 60 10.24 18.14 -8.71
N ALA A 61 11.42 18.32 -8.12
CA ALA A 61 12.57 17.42 -8.24
C ALA A 61 12.56 16.27 -7.20
N HIS A 62 11.52 16.13 -6.39
CA HIS A 62 11.43 15.06 -5.40
C HIS A 62 11.42 13.70 -6.09
N TRP A 63 12.26 12.77 -5.62
CA TRP A 63 12.51 11.48 -6.25
C TRP A 63 11.24 10.66 -6.52
N SER A 64 10.23 10.81 -5.67
CA SER A 64 8.95 10.11 -5.79
C SER A 64 8.08 10.63 -6.93
N LEU A 65 8.28 11.88 -7.35
CA LEU A 65 7.58 12.50 -8.48
C LEU A 65 8.33 12.31 -9.80
N THR A 66 9.67 12.24 -9.75
CA THR A 66 10.54 12.11 -10.93
C THR A 66 10.87 10.67 -11.30
N GLY A 67 10.63 9.70 -10.41
CA GLY A 67 10.95 8.29 -10.66
C GLY A 67 12.44 7.99 -10.50
N THR A 68 13.14 8.74 -9.66
CA THR A 68 14.57 8.56 -9.36
C THR A 68 14.74 8.07 -7.91
N PRO A 69 14.23 6.89 -7.55
CA PRO A 69 14.14 6.45 -6.16
C PRO A 69 15.52 6.31 -5.51
N PRO A 70 15.57 6.30 -4.17
CA PRO A 70 16.80 6.05 -3.45
C PRO A 70 17.46 4.72 -3.87
N ALA A 71 18.79 4.70 -3.78
CA ALA A 71 19.62 3.57 -4.20
C ALA A 71 19.32 2.29 -3.40
N TYR A 72 19.76 1.14 -3.92
CA TYR A 72 19.55 -0.17 -3.33
C TYR A 72 19.81 -0.19 -1.82
N ASP A 73 20.96 0.31 -1.37
CA ASP A 73 21.43 0.29 0.03
C ASP A 73 20.87 1.38 0.94
N THR A 74 19.90 2.17 0.47
CA THR A 74 19.34 3.27 1.27
C THR A 74 18.52 2.74 2.47
N PRO A 75 18.71 3.31 3.68
CA PRO A 75 17.87 3.03 4.85
C PRO A 75 16.39 3.38 4.66
N ASP A 76 15.51 2.81 5.50
CA ASP A 76 14.06 3.01 5.40
C ASP A 76 13.62 4.43 5.79
N GLU A 77 14.35 5.09 6.68
CA GLU A 77 14.07 6.47 7.08
C GLU A 77 14.20 7.47 5.93
N ASP A 78 15.07 7.18 4.96
CA ASP A 78 15.35 8.05 3.81
C ASP A 78 14.34 7.90 2.67
N VAL A 79 13.42 6.93 2.76
CA VAL A 79 12.27 6.80 1.84
C VAL A 79 11.00 7.46 2.38
N TYR A 80 11.11 8.32 3.39
CA TYR A 80 9.95 8.99 3.98
C TYR A 80 9.22 9.91 2.98
N LEU A 81 7.89 9.78 2.95
CA LEU A 81 6.99 10.67 2.23
C LEU A 81 6.18 11.46 3.26
N VAL A 82 6.63 12.67 3.55
CA VAL A 82 6.06 13.53 4.60
C VAL A 82 4.56 13.71 4.42
N GLY A 83 3.79 13.36 5.46
CA GLY A 83 2.33 13.53 5.51
C GLY A 83 1.54 12.62 4.58
N ARG A 84 2.16 11.59 3.97
CA ARG A 84 1.48 10.72 3.01
C ARG A 84 0.26 10.04 3.63
N ASN A 85 0.38 9.38 4.78
CA ASN A 85 -0.78 8.69 5.35
C ASN A 85 -1.87 9.67 5.79
N VAL A 86 -1.52 10.89 6.18
CA VAL A 86 -2.50 11.94 6.48
C VAL A 86 -3.37 12.20 5.25
N VAL A 87 -2.77 12.47 4.09
CA VAL A 87 -3.49 12.74 2.83
C VAL A 87 -4.33 11.54 2.40
N LEU A 88 -3.74 10.34 2.40
CA LEU A 88 -4.43 9.11 1.98
C LEU A 88 -5.66 8.81 2.85
N ILE A 89 -5.50 8.88 4.18
CA ILE A 89 -6.57 8.57 5.14
C ILE A 89 -7.67 9.63 5.06
N SER A 90 -7.31 10.93 5.02
CA SER A 90 -8.28 12.00 4.89
C SER A 90 -9.12 11.84 3.62
N LYS A 91 -8.50 11.60 2.45
CA LYS A 91 -9.24 11.42 1.19
C LYS A 91 -10.16 10.19 1.23
N ALA A 92 -9.64 9.05 1.68
CA ALA A 92 -10.40 7.81 1.75
C ALA A 92 -11.57 7.89 2.75
N SER A 93 -11.40 8.62 3.87
CA SER A 93 -12.47 8.78 4.86
C SER A 93 -13.71 9.51 4.34
N VAL A 94 -13.54 10.48 3.44
CA VAL A 94 -14.67 11.17 2.79
C VAL A 94 -15.46 10.18 1.94
N TYR A 95 -14.76 9.32 1.19
CA TYR A 95 -15.40 8.22 0.47
C TYR A 95 -16.13 7.27 1.44
N CYS A 96 -15.49 6.88 2.55
CA CYS A 96 -16.13 6.03 3.55
C CYS A 96 -17.43 6.64 4.09
N ALA A 97 -17.46 7.93 4.42
CA ALA A 97 -18.66 8.61 4.91
C ALA A 97 -19.78 8.66 3.86
N LEU A 98 -19.47 9.00 2.61
CA LEU A 98 -20.43 9.03 1.50
C LEU A 98 -21.06 7.65 1.23
N HIS A 99 -20.30 6.58 1.46
CA HIS A 99 -20.73 5.20 1.25
C HIS A 99 -21.14 4.47 2.54
N GLN A 100 -21.25 5.17 3.67
CA GLN A 100 -21.63 4.61 4.97
C GLN A 100 -20.73 3.44 5.45
N LEU A 101 -19.43 3.48 5.10
CA LEU A 101 -18.45 2.49 5.49
C LEU A 101 -17.84 2.85 6.85
N PRO A 102 -17.99 2.02 7.91
CA PRO A 102 -17.56 2.38 9.26
C PRO A 102 -16.08 2.09 9.54
N ARG A 103 -15.37 1.44 8.61
CA ARG A 103 -14.00 0.98 8.79
C ARG A 103 -13.14 1.35 7.59
N LEU A 104 -11.98 1.93 7.83
CA LEU A 104 -10.94 2.19 6.85
C LEU A 104 -9.69 1.42 7.27
N CYS A 105 -9.28 0.44 6.47
CA CYS A 105 -8.13 -0.42 6.77
C CYS A 105 -6.95 -0.07 5.87
N LEU A 106 -5.76 0.07 6.46
CA LEU A 106 -4.49 0.28 5.75
C LEU A 106 -3.51 -0.84 6.10
N GLY A 107 -2.50 -1.05 5.26
CA GLY A 107 -1.51 -2.12 5.44
C GLY A 107 -0.09 -1.67 5.81
N PRO A 108 0.15 -0.72 6.75
CA PRO A 108 1.50 -0.47 7.23
C PRO A 108 2.01 -1.70 8.00
N LEU A 109 3.32 -1.93 7.95
CA LEU A 109 3.99 -3.10 8.54
C LEU A 109 4.86 -2.70 9.74
N ALA A 110 5.40 -3.71 10.43
CA ALA A 110 6.42 -3.49 11.48
C ALA A 110 7.66 -2.79 10.92
N GLY A 111 8.33 -2.03 11.77
CA GLY A 111 9.53 -1.28 11.40
C GLY A 111 9.28 0.01 10.61
N ASN A 112 8.02 0.41 10.40
CA ASN A 112 7.70 1.73 9.84
C ASN A 112 8.05 2.81 10.89
N PRO A 113 9.07 3.67 10.64
CA PRO A 113 9.55 4.62 11.65
C PRO A 113 8.75 5.94 11.64
N PHE A 114 7.74 6.07 10.78
CA PHE A 114 7.13 7.35 10.49
C PHE A 114 6.02 7.73 11.49
N PRO A 115 5.89 9.04 11.83
CA PRO A 115 4.94 9.51 12.83
C PRO A 115 3.47 9.29 12.41
N ASP A 116 3.20 9.19 11.11
CA ASP A 116 1.88 8.95 10.54
C ASP A 116 1.56 7.45 10.36
N ALA A 117 2.26 6.57 11.09
CA ALA A 117 2.04 5.13 11.10
C ALA A 117 1.92 4.51 12.51
N THR A 118 1.75 5.33 13.54
CA THR A 118 1.65 4.88 14.94
C THR A 118 0.21 4.55 15.36
N PRO A 119 0.01 3.70 16.40
CA PRO A 119 -1.31 3.47 16.99
C PRO A 119 -2.00 4.77 17.42
N GLU A 120 -1.25 5.68 18.04
CA GLU A 120 -1.74 6.95 18.56
C GLU A 120 -2.24 7.84 17.41
N PHE A 121 -1.48 7.87 16.30
CA PHE A 121 -1.89 8.59 15.09
C PHE A 121 -3.19 8.02 14.52
N PHE A 122 -3.30 6.70 14.32
CA PHE A 122 -4.51 6.08 13.76
C PHE A 122 -5.75 6.32 14.64
N ALA A 123 -5.59 6.24 15.96
CA ALA A 123 -6.67 6.55 16.90
C ALA A 123 -7.08 8.03 16.82
N ALA A 124 -6.11 8.95 16.82
CA ALA A 124 -6.36 10.39 16.78
C ALA A 124 -7.01 10.82 15.47
N ILE A 125 -6.49 10.39 14.32
CA ILE A 125 -7.04 10.77 13.02
C ILE A 125 -8.43 10.16 12.80
N GLY A 126 -8.67 8.91 13.22
CA GLY A 126 -10.00 8.29 13.16
C GLY A 126 -11.04 9.03 14.00
N ALA A 127 -10.67 9.48 15.20
CA ALA A 127 -11.53 10.29 16.05
C ALA A 127 -11.84 11.67 15.44
N ALA A 128 -10.82 12.37 14.95
CA ALA A 128 -10.97 13.68 14.31
C ALA A 128 -11.86 13.61 13.07
N LEU A 129 -11.63 12.61 12.20
CA LEU A 129 -12.44 12.40 11.00
C LEU A 129 -13.87 12.01 11.32
N SER A 130 -14.08 11.21 12.37
CA SER A 130 -15.44 10.85 12.80
C SER A 130 -16.26 12.07 13.21
N LEU A 131 -15.64 13.04 13.88
CA LEU A 131 -16.25 14.31 14.23
C LEU A 131 -16.52 15.16 12.99
N GLY A 132 -15.50 15.36 12.14
CA GLY A 132 -15.57 16.25 10.99
C GLY A 132 -16.53 15.78 9.90
N LEU A 133 -16.74 14.46 9.77
CA LEU A 133 -17.61 13.86 8.76
C LEU A 133 -19.01 13.52 9.30
N ALA A 134 -19.27 13.76 10.59
CA ALA A 134 -20.48 13.30 11.28
C ALA A 134 -20.79 11.81 11.00
N HIS A 135 -19.75 10.98 10.94
CA HIS A 135 -19.81 9.57 10.55
C HIS A 135 -18.84 8.77 11.38
N ARG A 136 -19.32 7.74 12.10
CA ARG A 136 -18.44 6.93 12.95
C ARG A 136 -17.49 6.09 12.08
N LEU A 137 -16.20 6.41 12.12
CA LEU A 137 -15.15 5.78 11.33
C LEU A 137 -14.01 5.29 12.23
N THR A 138 -13.65 4.01 12.11
CA THR A 138 -12.43 3.45 12.70
C THR A 138 -11.35 3.32 11.64
N VAL A 139 -10.14 3.82 11.92
CA VAL A 139 -8.95 3.60 11.09
C VAL A 139 -8.14 2.46 11.67
N GLU A 140 -7.89 1.43 10.88
CA GLU A 140 -7.27 0.18 11.32
C GLU A 140 -6.01 -0.15 10.52
N ALA A 141 -5.00 -0.68 11.22
CA ALA A 141 -3.73 -1.10 10.66
C ALA A 141 -3.38 -2.52 11.16
N PRO A 142 -4.05 -3.57 10.63
CA PRO A 142 -3.98 -4.93 11.18
C PRO A 142 -2.60 -5.56 11.13
N TYR A 143 -1.72 -5.11 10.22
CA TYR A 143 -0.39 -5.70 10.01
C TYR A 143 0.76 -4.88 10.60
N ARG A 144 0.47 -3.86 11.41
CA ARG A 144 1.49 -2.95 11.95
C ARG A 144 2.56 -3.66 12.80
N THR A 145 2.25 -4.83 13.35
CA THR A 145 3.19 -5.63 14.14
C THR A 145 3.78 -6.79 13.35
N TRP A 146 3.49 -6.90 12.05
CA TRP A 146 3.93 -8.00 11.20
C TRP A 146 5.17 -7.62 10.41
N THR A 147 6.09 -8.56 10.28
CA THR A 147 7.22 -8.45 9.35
C THR A 147 6.75 -8.61 7.89
N LYS A 148 7.59 -8.22 6.94
CA LYS A 148 7.34 -8.48 5.50
C LYS A 148 7.19 -9.98 5.23
N ALA A 149 7.99 -10.82 5.90
CA ALA A 149 7.91 -12.26 5.77
C ALA A 149 6.57 -12.83 6.32
N ASP A 150 6.06 -12.31 7.44
CA ASP A 150 4.75 -12.70 7.98
C ASP A 150 3.62 -12.41 6.97
N VAL A 151 3.65 -11.25 6.33
CA VAL A 151 2.69 -10.84 5.29
C VAL A 151 2.76 -11.79 4.08
N ILE A 152 3.96 -12.17 3.65
CA ILE A 152 4.13 -13.11 2.54
C ILE A 152 3.58 -14.49 2.90
N ARG A 153 3.93 -15.03 4.08
CA ARG A 153 3.41 -16.32 4.58
C ARG A 153 1.88 -16.30 4.67
N ARG A 154 1.29 -15.23 5.24
CA ARG A 154 -0.17 -15.08 5.29
C ARG A 154 -0.77 -15.01 3.90
N GLY A 155 -0.18 -14.23 3.00
CA GLY A 155 -0.64 -14.07 1.63
C GLY A 155 -0.71 -15.38 0.86
N GLN A 156 0.32 -16.23 0.98
CA GLN A 156 0.27 -17.56 0.41
C GLN A 156 -0.79 -18.44 1.07
N ALA A 157 -0.87 -18.41 2.41
CA ALA A 157 -1.83 -19.23 3.15
C ALA A 157 -3.30 -18.92 2.81
N ILE A 158 -3.62 -17.67 2.44
CA ILE A 158 -4.97 -17.27 2.03
C ILE A 158 -5.18 -17.24 0.51
N GLY A 159 -4.21 -17.71 -0.27
CA GLY A 159 -4.29 -17.72 -1.73
C GLY A 159 -4.33 -16.32 -2.37
N ALA A 160 -3.74 -15.31 -1.71
CA ALA A 160 -3.57 -14.00 -2.34
C ALA A 160 -2.58 -14.10 -3.51
N PRO A 161 -2.81 -13.40 -4.64
CA PRO A 161 -1.98 -13.49 -5.83
C PRO A 161 -0.65 -12.72 -5.63
N MET A 162 0.24 -13.24 -4.79
CA MET A 162 1.47 -12.56 -4.37
C MET A 162 2.43 -12.26 -5.54
N ALA A 163 2.39 -13.08 -6.59
CA ALA A 163 3.12 -12.85 -7.84
C ALA A 163 2.62 -11.62 -8.62
N LEU A 164 1.35 -11.24 -8.45
CA LEU A 164 0.73 -10.06 -9.07
C LEU A 164 0.72 -8.90 -8.08
N THR A 165 1.89 -8.54 -7.54
CA THR A 165 2.03 -7.37 -6.65
C THR A 165 3.24 -6.54 -7.04
N LEU A 166 3.14 -5.22 -6.91
CA LEU A 166 4.23 -4.30 -7.25
C LEU A 166 4.72 -3.59 -5.98
N SER A 167 6.01 -3.74 -5.68
CA SER A 167 6.68 -3.03 -4.57
C SER A 167 7.72 -2.03 -5.07
N CYS A 168 8.05 -2.09 -6.36
CA CYS A 168 9.13 -1.32 -6.97
C CYS A 168 8.78 0.17 -7.06
N MET A 169 9.74 1.03 -6.74
CA MET A 169 9.60 2.50 -6.87
C MET A 169 10.05 3.05 -8.23
N ASN A 170 10.49 2.20 -9.15
CA ASN A 170 10.85 2.59 -10.52
C ASN A 170 10.73 1.39 -11.48
N PRO A 171 9.54 0.83 -11.67
CA PRO A 171 9.33 -0.37 -12.48
C PRO A 171 9.61 -0.13 -13.97
N VAL A 172 10.08 -1.17 -14.66
CA VAL A 172 10.23 -1.16 -16.13
C VAL A 172 9.00 -1.85 -16.72
N GLY A 173 8.00 -1.07 -17.12
CA GLY A 173 6.68 -1.63 -17.41
C GLY A 173 6.07 -2.23 -16.15
N ALA A 174 5.61 -3.48 -16.19
CA ALA A 174 5.09 -4.17 -14.99
C ALA A 174 6.17 -4.93 -14.19
N THR A 175 7.44 -4.83 -14.58
CA THR A 175 8.54 -5.61 -14.01
C THR A 175 9.30 -4.80 -12.96
N HIS A 176 9.58 -5.41 -11.80
CA HIS A 176 10.42 -4.82 -10.76
C HIS A 176 11.82 -4.50 -11.30
N CYS A 177 12.38 -3.34 -10.96
CA CYS A 177 13.67 -2.92 -11.53
C CYS A 177 14.87 -3.74 -11.04
N GLY A 178 14.77 -4.35 -9.86
CA GLY A 178 15.87 -5.08 -9.20
C GLY A 178 16.94 -4.21 -8.55
N ALA A 179 16.88 -2.88 -8.68
CA ALA A 179 17.94 -1.96 -8.26
C ALA A 179 17.53 -0.94 -7.17
N CYS A 180 16.26 -0.86 -6.77
CA CYS A 180 15.80 0.02 -5.69
C CYS A 180 15.70 -0.71 -4.35
N SER A 181 15.75 0.02 -3.23
CA SER A 181 15.65 -0.55 -1.88
C SER A 181 14.41 -1.42 -1.67
N LYS A 182 13.27 -1.05 -2.25
CA LYS A 182 12.03 -1.84 -2.18
C LYS A 182 12.06 -3.14 -3.00
N CYS A 183 12.90 -3.24 -4.03
CA CYS A 183 13.16 -4.51 -4.69
C CYS A 183 14.01 -5.44 -3.80
N ARG A 184 15.05 -4.90 -3.15
CA ARG A 184 15.84 -5.66 -2.16
C ARG A 184 14.96 -6.22 -1.05
N GLU A 185 14.22 -5.36 -0.36
CA GLU A 185 13.38 -5.74 0.78
C GLU A 185 12.34 -6.79 0.39
N ARG A 186 11.79 -6.69 -0.82
CA ARG A 186 10.88 -7.71 -1.35
C ARG A 186 11.61 -9.04 -1.50
N HIS A 187 12.75 -9.05 -2.19
CA HIS A 187 13.54 -10.25 -2.43
C HIS A 187 13.90 -10.96 -1.12
N GLU A 188 14.50 -10.23 -0.18
CA GLU A 188 14.87 -10.73 1.14
C GLU A 188 13.66 -11.31 1.88
N ALA A 189 12.52 -10.62 1.85
CA ALA A 189 11.31 -11.08 2.52
C ALA A 189 10.72 -12.36 1.90
N PHE A 190 10.81 -12.56 0.58
CA PHE A 190 10.39 -13.81 -0.05
C PHE A 190 11.33 -14.97 0.31
N ILE A 191 12.65 -14.75 0.25
CA ILE A 191 13.64 -15.73 0.70
C ILE A 191 13.40 -16.12 2.16
N GLU A 192 13.21 -15.15 3.05
CA GLU A 192 12.93 -15.40 4.47
C GLU A 192 11.60 -16.14 4.69
N ALA A 193 10.55 -15.76 3.96
CA ALA A 193 9.22 -16.30 4.17
C ALA A 193 9.07 -17.74 3.67
N VAL A 194 9.62 -18.05 2.50
CA VAL A 194 9.26 -19.25 1.73
C VAL A 194 10.46 -19.93 1.05
N GLY A 195 11.67 -19.41 1.24
CA GLY A 195 12.92 -20.02 0.76
C GLY A 195 13.29 -19.69 -0.70
N GLU A 196 12.42 -19.02 -1.45
CA GLU A 196 12.67 -18.60 -2.83
C GLU A 196 11.91 -17.32 -3.17
N ASP A 197 12.40 -16.58 -4.18
CA ASP A 197 11.71 -15.43 -4.77
C ASP A 197 11.52 -15.66 -6.27
N SER A 198 10.27 -15.86 -6.69
CA SER A 198 9.87 -16.04 -8.09
C SER A 198 9.58 -14.73 -8.82
N THR A 199 9.80 -13.58 -8.18
CA THR A 199 9.63 -12.26 -8.81
C THR A 199 10.60 -12.11 -9.99
N THR A 200 10.08 -11.67 -11.13
CA THR A 200 10.91 -11.30 -12.28
C THR A 200 11.46 -9.89 -12.08
N TYR A 201 12.79 -9.74 -12.19
CA TYR A 201 13.47 -8.45 -12.08
C TYR A 201 14.11 -8.06 -13.42
N ALA A 202 14.04 -6.77 -13.78
CA ALA A 202 14.65 -6.25 -15.00
C ALA A 202 16.19 -6.23 -14.95
N ARG A 203 16.75 -6.15 -13.74
CA ARG A 203 18.18 -6.30 -13.46
C ARG A 203 18.31 -7.33 -12.35
N HIS A 204 19.12 -8.35 -12.56
CA HIS A 204 19.60 -9.17 -11.46
C HIS A 204 20.76 -8.41 -10.82
N ALA A 205 20.61 -8.06 -9.55
CA ALA A 205 21.70 -7.53 -8.74
C ALA A 205 22.76 -8.62 -8.54
#